data_AF-A0A950FPT6-F1
#
_entry.id   AF-A0A950FPT6-F1
#
_cell.length_a   1.000
_cell.length_b   1.000
_cell.length_c   1.000
_cell.angle_alpha   90.00
_cell.angle_beta   90.00
_cell.angle_gamma   90.00
#
_symmetry.space_group_name_H-M   'P 1'
#
loop_
_entity.id
_entity.type
_entity.pdbx_description
1 polymer ?
#
loop_
_entity_poly.entity_id
_entity_poly.type
_entity_poly.pdbx_seq_one_letter_code
_entity_poly.pdbx_strand_id
1 'polypeptide(L)'
;MHRENPEPLRFLWGGHNLQTRFSHFGVRAGDTVYPVMIAQRRPYLVGRMTVASVADLSEYLQDHSRDRAYVYHRCATEALIGAHGSFLHFDLSVPSNVLERWRFSASRGERPIRGLIEGELTIPMTFQGTYRLSEATATDLFDLLLDHEAKKQLQTRRDLRNPWPS
;
A
#
# COMPACT_ATOMS: atom_id res chain seq x y z
N MET A 1 5.47 15.81 -24.18
CA MET A 1 5.57 15.57 -22.73
C MET A 1 5.38 14.07 -22.54
N HIS A 2 6.45 13.34 -22.22
CA HIS A 2 6.43 11.88 -22.14
C HIS A 2 5.42 11.44 -21.07
N ARG A 3 4.35 10.74 -21.50
CA ARG A 3 3.53 9.92 -20.59
C ARG A 3 4.39 8.73 -20.20
N GLU A 4 5.22 8.87 -19.17
CA GLU A 4 5.79 7.70 -18.53
C GLU A 4 4.63 6.87 -18.00
N ASN A 5 4.58 5.61 -18.43
CA ASN A 5 3.66 4.65 -17.86
C ASN A 5 4.01 4.57 -16.36
N PRO A 6 3.05 4.72 -15.43
CA PRO A 6 3.38 4.66 -14.01
C PRO A 6 4.10 3.35 -13.72
N GLU A 7 5.26 3.39 -13.06
CA GLU A 7 5.95 2.16 -12.68
C GLU A 7 5.13 1.40 -11.63
N PRO A 8 5.11 0.06 -11.66
CA PRO A 8 4.51 -0.72 -10.59
C PRO A 8 5.27 -0.53 -9.27
N LEU A 9 4.57 -0.77 -8.15
CA LEU A 9 5.16 -0.76 -6.82
C LEU A 9 6.28 -1.81 -6.73
N ARG A 10 7.51 -1.35 -6.62
CA ARG A 10 8.71 -2.21 -6.61
C ARG A 10 9.41 -2.32 -5.26
N PHE A 11 9.25 -1.32 -4.40
CA PHE A 11 9.80 -1.38 -3.05
C PHE A 11 9.02 -0.51 -2.08
N LEU A 12 9.17 -0.81 -0.79
CA LEU A 12 8.81 0.05 0.33
C LEU A 12 10.03 0.22 1.22
N TRP A 13 10.06 1.27 2.02
CA TRP A 13 11.09 1.50 3.01
C TRP A 13 10.48 1.66 4.40
N GLY A 14 11.25 1.30 5.41
CA GLY A 14 10.79 1.23 6.80
C GLY A 14 11.94 1.27 7.80
N GLY A 15 11.63 0.99 9.06
CA GLY A 15 12.62 0.90 10.13
C GLY A 15 13.10 2.24 10.71
N HIS A 16 12.38 3.34 10.43
CA HIS A 16 12.59 4.62 11.13
C HIS A 16 12.07 4.59 12.58
N ASN A 17 11.24 3.60 12.91
CA ASN A 17 10.82 3.22 14.25
C ASN A 17 10.47 1.72 14.28
N LEU A 18 10.22 1.16 15.46
CA LEU A 18 9.93 -0.28 15.60
C LEU A 18 8.67 -0.69 14.83
N GLN A 19 7.64 0.17 14.78
CA GLN A 19 6.36 -0.10 14.12
C GLN A 19 6.47 -0.25 12.60
N THR A 20 7.56 0.24 12.00
CA THR A 20 7.81 0.18 10.55
C THR A 20 8.93 -0.77 10.17
N ARG A 21 9.45 -1.57 11.10
CA ARG A 21 10.42 -2.64 10.79
C ARG A 21 9.68 -3.86 10.27
N PHE A 22 9.77 -4.12 8.97
CA PHE A 22 9.12 -5.26 8.32
C PHE A 22 9.56 -6.59 8.94
N SER A 23 10.86 -6.73 9.20
CA SER A 23 11.44 -7.93 9.80
C SER A 23 10.88 -8.21 11.20
N HIS A 24 10.66 -7.14 11.99
CA HIS A 24 10.11 -7.24 13.35
C HIS A 24 8.68 -7.79 13.38
N PHE A 25 7.87 -7.42 12.37
CA PHE A 25 6.51 -7.95 12.21
C PHE A 25 6.45 -9.26 11.42
N GLY A 26 7.61 -9.84 11.12
CA GLY A 26 7.73 -11.16 10.50
C GLY A 26 7.31 -11.19 9.03
N VAL A 27 7.43 -10.05 8.32
CA VAL A 27 7.25 -10.02 6.86
C VAL A 27 8.38 -10.82 6.20
N ARG A 28 8.04 -11.68 5.25
CA ARG A 28 8.96 -12.62 4.58
C ARG A 28 8.68 -12.69 3.08
N ALA A 29 9.63 -13.28 2.35
CA ALA A 29 9.43 -13.62 0.95
C ALA A 29 8.16 -14.46 0.77
N GLY A 30 7.37 -14.15 -0.26
CA GLY A 30 6.08 -14.78 -0.55
C GLY A 30 4.88 -14.08 0.10
N ASP A 31 5.08 -13.23 1.11
CA ASP A 31 3.98 -12.44 1.68
C ASP A 31 3.43 -11.44 0.68
N THR A 32 2.17 -11.06 0.83
CA THR A 32 1.56 -9.94 0.09
C THR A 32 1.38 -8.75 1.02
N VAL A 33 1.82 -7.57 0.58
CA VAL A 33 1.65 -6.32 1.32
C VAL A 33 0.77 -5.34 0.57
N TYR A 34 -0.03 -4.59 1.32
CA TYR A 34 -0.94 -3.56 0.83
C TYR A 34 -0.57 -2.24 1.53
N PRO A 35 0.23 -1.36 0.90
CA PRO A 35 0.56 -0.07 1.48
C PRO A 35 -0.69 0.80 1.54
N VAL A 36 -0.91 1.40 2.71
CA VAL A 36 -2.06 2.27 2.96
C VAL A 36 -1.53 3.63 3.36
N MET A 37 -2.01 4.68 2.70
CA MET A 37 -1.78 6.05 3.09
C MET A 37 -2.99 6.57 3.86
N ILE A 38 -2.76 7.35 4.92
CA ILE A 38 -3.84 8.10 5.57
C ILE A 38 -3.76 9.56 5.11
N ALA A 39 -4.81 10.04 4.46
CA ALA A 39 -4.94 11.43 4.06
C ALA A 39 -6.35 11.92 4.40
N GLN A 40 -6.49 13.15 4.91
CA GLN A 40 -7.79 13.71 5.29
C GLN A 40 -8.63 12.76 6.18
N ARG A 41 -7.98 12.11 7.15
CA ARG A 41 -8.59 11.12 8.08
C ARG A 41 -9.16 9.86 7.40
N ARG A 42 -8.83 9.62 6.13
CA ARG A 42 -9.31 8.46 5.37
C ARG A 42 -8.16 7.57 4.92
N PRO A 43 -8.32 6.24 4.95
CA PRO A 43 -7.37 5.31 4.35
C PRO A 43 -7.49 5.30 2.82
N TYR A 44 -6.34 5.31 2.15
CA TYR A 44 -6.18 5.17 0.71
C TYR A 44 -5.29 3.96 0.43
N LEU A 45 -5.77 3.04 -0.40
CA LEU A 45 -5.01 1.88 -0.82
C LEU A 45 -4.06 2.29 -1.94
N VAL A 46 -2.75 2.24 -1.68
CA VAL A 46 -1.74 2.72 -2.63
C VAL A 46 -1.43 1.67 -3.70
N GLY A 47 -1.54 0.40 -3.35
CA GLY A 47 -1.32 -0.71 -4.28
C GLY A 47 -1.11 -2.02 -3.53
N ARG A 48 -0.45 -2.97 -4.19
CA ARG A 48 0.00 -4.22 -3.59
C ARG A 48 1.31 -4.67 -4.19
N MET A 49 2.04 -5.51 -3.47
CA MET A 49 3.13 -6.31 -4.05
C MET A 49 3.32 -7.62 -3.30
N THR A 50 3.78 -8.65 -4.02
CA THR A 50 4.37 -9.84 -3.39
C THR A 50 5.82 -9.54 -3.01
N VAL A 51 6.16 -9.84 -1.76
CA VAL A 51 7.49 -9.63 -1.19
C VAL A 51 8.47 -10.64 -1.80
N ALA A 52 9.54 -10.14 -2.39
CA ALA A 52 10.68 -10.93 -2.83
C ALA A 52 11.67 -11.13 -1.68
N SER A 53 12.01 -10.06 -0.97
CA SER A 53 12.95 -10.09 0.15
C SER A 53 12.83 -8.84 1.04
N VAL A 54 13.45 -8.92 2.23
CA VAL A 54 13.70 -7.79 3.12
C VAL A 54 15.22 -7.60 3.17
N ALA A 55 15.69 -6.37 2.94
CA ALA A 55 17.12 -6.03 2.92
C ALA A 55 17.41 -4.83 3.82
N ASP A 56 18.69 -4.64 4.17
CA ASP A 56 19.14 -3.34 4.69
C ASP A 56 18.96 -2.26 3.62
N LEU A 57 18.44 -1.11 4.02
CA LEU A 57 18.12 -0.04 3.08
C LEU A 57 19.38 0.56 2.43
N SER A 58 20.49 0.66 3.16
CA SER A 58 21.74 1.19 2.63
C SER A 58 22.30 0.26 1.57
N GLU A 59 22.31 -1.05 1.83
CA GLU A 59 22.73 -2.07 0.86
C GLU A 59 21.84 -2.04 -0.39
N TYR A 60 20.52 -2.02 -0.23
CA TYR A 60 19.57 -1.92 -1.34
C TYR A 60 19.84 -0.71 -2.24
N LEU A 61 20.08 0.46 -1.63
CA LEU A 61 20.30 1.72 -2.34
C LEU A 61 21.68 1.81 -3.02
N GLN A 62 22.63 0.92 -2.72
CA GLN A 62 23.88 0.82 -3.49
C GLN A 62 23.59 0.33 -4.90
N ASP A 63 22.76 -0.71 -5.01
CA ASP A 63 22.36 -1.30 -6.29
C ASP A 63 21.21 -0.52 -6.97
N HIS A 64 20.41 0.22 -6.19
CA HIS A 64 19.23 0.94 -6.65
C HIS A 64 19.32 2.44 -6.38
N SER A 65 20.42 3.08 -6.78
CA SER A 65 20.70 4.49 -6.45
C SER A 65 19.61 5.50 -6.83
N ARG A 66 18.81 5.23 -7.88
CA ARG A 66 17.67 6.07 -8.30
C ARG A 66 16.58 6.15 -7.23
N ASP A 67 16.47 5.13 -6.38
CA ASP A 67 15.37 4.99 -5.42
C ASP A 67 15.56 5.85 -4.19
N ARG A 68 16.78 6.36 -4.00
CA ARG A 68 17.12 7.30 -2.95
C ARG A 68 16.24 8.55 -2.96
N ALA A 69 15.74 8.96 -4.13
CA ALA A 69 14.82 10.09 -4.28
C ALA A 69 13.46 9.87 -3.58
N TYR A 70 13.08 8.62 -3.30
CA TYR A 70 11.80 8.29 -2.67
C TYR A 70 11.91 7.98 -1.16
N VAL A 71 13.11 8.02 -0.59
CA VAL A 71 13.37 7.75 0.83
C VAL A 71 13.46 9.07 1.58
N TYR A 72 12.42 9.41 2.34
CA TYR A 72 12.32 10.70 3.03
C TYR A 72 12.85 10.68 4.47
N HIS A 73 12.90 9.52 5.13
CA HIS A 73 13.42 9.40 6.49
C HIS A 73 14.85 8.88 6.49
N ARG A 74 15.81 9.74 6.89
CA ARG A 74 17.24 9.40 6.99
C ARG A 74 17.57 8.29 8.00
N CYS A 75 16.63 7.96 8.89
CA CYS A 75 16.76 6.87 9.86
C CYS A 75 16.07 5.57 9.43
N ALA A 76 15.52 5.50 8.21
CA ALA A 76 15.01 4.25 7.67
C ALA A 76 16.16 3.25 7.48
N THR A 77 15.93 1.99 7.84
CA THR A 77 16.96 0.93 7.89
C THR A 77 16.58 -0.29 7.06
N GLU A 78 15.31 -0.46 6.69
CA GLU A 78 14.86 -1.64 5.96
C GLU A 78 14.25 -1.26 4.61
N ALA A 79 14.56 -2.04 3.58
CA ALA A 79 13.90 -2.05 2.29
C ALA A 79 13.10 -3.36 2.15
N LEU A 80 11.83 -3.24 1.77
CA LEU A 80 11.00 -4.37 1.37
C LEU A 80 10.94 -4.39 -0.16
N ILE A 81 11.48 -5.44 -0.78
CA ILE A 81 11.64 -5.55 -2.22
C ILE A 81 10.51 -6.40 -2.78
N GLY A 82 9.87 -5.97 -3.88
CA GLY A 82 8.73 -6.65 -4.50
C GLY A 82 9.07 -7.34 -5.83
N ALA A 83 8.39 -8.46 -6.13
CA ALA A 83 8.47 -9.16 -7.43
C ALA A 83 7.27 -8.89 -8.35
N HIS A 84 6.08 -8.64 -7.77
CA HIS A 84 4.81 -8.50 -8.51
C HIS A 84 3.98 -7.33 -7.97
N GLY A 85 4.38 -6.10 -8.30
CA GLY A 85 3.69 -4.87 -7.91
C GLY A 85 2.49 -4.53 -8.79
N SER A 86 1.41 -4.02 -8.18
CA SER A 86 0.39 -3.24 -8.90
C SER A 86 0.91 -1.86 -9.26
N PHE A 87 0.17 -1.12 -10.08
CA PHE A 87 0.40 0.32 -10.21
C PHE A 87 0.10 1.05 -8.90
N LEU A 88 0.69 2.24 -8.75
CA LEU A 88 0.44 3.13 -7.61
C LEU A 88 -0.85 3.94 -7.83
N HIS A 89 -1.73 3.92 -6.83
CA HIS A 89 -2.99 4.66 -6.82
C HIS A 89 -3.04 5.59 -5.60
N PHE A 90 -3.03 6.90 -5.83
CA PHE A 90 -3.09 7.88 -4.72
C PHE A 90 -4.51 8.42 -4.49
N ASP A 91 -5.48 8.01 -5.32
CA ASP A 91 -6.88 8.44 -5.32
C ASP A 91 -7.86 7.33 -4.92
N LEU A 92 -7.38 6.11 -4.63
CA LEU A 92 -8.21 4.98 -4.23
C LEU A 92 -8.51 5.00 -2.73
N SER A 93 -9.54 5.75 -2.35
CA SER A 93 -10.04 5.70 -0.97
C SER A 93 -10.68 4.35 -0.67
N VAL A 94 -10.42 3.82 0.53
CA VAL A 94 -11.03 2.57 0.98
C VAL A 94 -12.49 2.85 1.38
N PRO A 95 -13.49 2.19 0.76
CA PRO A 95 -14.89 2.43 1.07
C PRO A 95 -15.26 2.10 2.53
N SER A 96 -16.21 2.84 3.11
CA SER A 96 -16.61 2.67 4.52
C SER A 96 -17.04 1.24 4.86
N ASN A 97 -17.78 0.57 3.97
CA ASN A 97 -18.21 -0.82 4.17
C ASN A 97 -17.03 -1.81 4.23
N VAL A 98 -15.92 -1.53 3.52
CA VAL A 98 -14.68 -2.31 3.63
C VAL A 98 -13.97 -1.99 4.94
N LEU A 99 -13.89 -0.70 5.32
CA LEU A 99 -13.27 -0.28 6.58
C LEU A 99 -13.97 -0.87 7.82
N GLU A 100 -15.29 -0.96 7.81
CA GLU A 100 -16.10 -1.55 8.90
C GLU A 100 -15.84 -3.06 9.07
N ARG A 101 -15.52 -3.75 7.97
CA ARG A 101 -15.14 -5.17 7.97
C ARG A 101 -13.65 -5.41 8.17
N TRP A 102 -12.81 -4.38 8.01
CA TRP A 102 -11.36 -4.50 8.14
C TRP A 102 -10.97 -5.05 9.50
N ARG A 103 -10.22 -6.16 9.49
CA ARG A 103 -9.65 -6.78 10.69
C ARG A 103 -8.15 -6.98 10.52
N PHE A 104 -7.44 -6.71 11.62
CA PHE A 104 -6.06 -7.13 11.79
C PHE A 104 -6.02 -8.48 12.50
N SER A 105 -5.19 -9.38 12.01
CA SER A 105 -4.86 -10.62 12.70
C SER A 105 -3.90 -10.32 13.85
N ALA A 106 -4.21 -10.80 15.05
CA ALA A 106 -3.35 -10.75 16.23
C ALA A 106 -3.31 -12.11 16.92
N SER A 107 -2.35 -12.32 17.83
CA SER A 107 -2.18 -13.58 18.56
C SER A 107 -3.40 -14.00 19.39
N ARG A 108 -4.26 -13.05 19.78
CA ARG A 108 -5.49 -13.28 20.56
C ARG A 108 -6.75 -13.25 19.70
N GLY A 109 -6.62 -13.34 18.38
CA GLY A 109 -7.73 -13.26 17.42
C GLY A 109 -7.72 -11.96 16.61
N GLU A 110 -8.80 -11.76 15.87
CA GLU A 110 -8.96 -10.61 15.00
C GLU A 110 -9.42 -9.36 15.75
N ARG A 111 -8.90 -8.19 15.35
CA ARG A 111 -9.29 -6.90 15.93
C ARG A 111 -9.69 -5.89 14.84
N PRO A 112 -10.72 -5.06 15.07
CA PRO A 112 -11.11 -4.03 14.13
C PRO A 112 -10.12 -2.87 14.11
N ILE A 113 -10.32 -1.97 13.15
CA ILE A 113 -9.71 -0.64 13.17
C ILE A 113 -10.16 0.09 14.44
N ARG A 114 -9.20 0.62 15.20
CA ARG A 114 -9.50 1.46 16.36
C ARG A 114 -9.78 2.89 15.93
N GLY A 115 -10.90 3.44 16.39
CA GLY A 115 -11.27 4.84 16.17
C GLY A 115 -11.85 5.12 14.80
N LEU A 116 -12.46 4.13 14.14
CA LEU A 116 -13.23 4.34 12.93
C LEU A 116 -14.64 4.82 13.28
N ILE A 117 -15.07 5.95 12.72
CA ILE A 117 -16.44 6.46 12.80
C ILE A 117 -16.85 6.91 11.39
N GLU A 118 -17.93 6.34 10.84
CA GLU A 118 -18.47 6.71 9.52
C GLU A 118 -17.44 6.70 8.37
N GLY A 119 -16.50 5.75 8.41
CA GLY A 119 -15.42 5.63 7.41
C GLY A 119 -14.25 6.58 7.62
N GLU A 120 -14.22 7.33 8.73
CA GLU A 120 -13.13 8.24 9.08
C GLU A 120 -12.38 7.79 10.33
N LEU A 121 -11.07 7.98 10.32
CA LEU A 121 -10.20 7.76 11.47
C LEU A 121 -10.25 8.96 12.41
N THR A 122 -10.81 8.75 13.59
CA THR A 122 -10.76 9.69 14.70
C THR A 122 -9.36 9.83 15.30
N ILE A 123 -8.55 8.77 15.19
CA ILE A 123 -7.17 8.71 15.70
C ILE A 123 -6.27 8.21 14.57
N PRO A 124 -5.82 9.08 13.63
CA PRO A 124 -5.07 8.65 12.44
C PRO A 124 -3.81 7.83 12.76
N MET A 125 -3.17 8.10 13.89
CA MET A 125 -1.96 7.40 14.34
C MET A 125 -2.16 5.90 14.60
N THR A 126 -3.40 5.41 14.77
CA THR A 126 -3.66 3.97 14.99
C THR A 126 -3.38 3.11 13.76
N PHE A 127 -3.17 3.74 12.60
CA PHE A 127 -2.81 3.11 11.34
C PHE A 127 -1.31 3.16 11.00
N GLN A 128 -0.48 3.74 11.88
CA GLN A 128 0.95 3.82 11.63
C GLN A 128 1.65 2.50 12.01
N GLY A 129 2.12 1.78 10.99
CA GLY A 129 2.99 0.62 11.15
C GLY A 129 2.65 -0.54 10.22
N THR A 130 3.33 -1.65 10.46
CA THR A 130 3.11 -2.91 9.77
C THR A 130 2.14 -3.77 10.56
N TYR A 131 1.07 -4.22 9.91
CA TYR A 131 0.05 -5.07 10.52
C TYR A 131 -0.23 -6.30 9.67
N ARG A 132 -0.52 -7.42 10.33
CA ARG A 132 -1.05 -8.61 9.66
C ARG A 132 -2.55 -8.42 9.46
N LEU A 133 -3.01 -8.59 8.22
CA LEU A 133 -4.44 -8.56 7.89
C LEU A 133 -5.09 -9.90 8.22
N SER A 134 -6.40 -9.90 8.47
CA SER A 134 -7.18 -11.12 8.30
C SER A 134 -7.26 -11.50 6.82
N GLU A 135 -7.55 -12.77 6.55
CA GLU A 135 -7.74 -13.27 5.18
C GLU A 135 -8.89 -12.52 4.49
N ALA A 136 -10.03 -12.36 5.17
CA ALA A 136 -11.17 -11.61 4.63
C ALA A 136 -10.81 -10.17 4.25
N THR A 137 -10.00 -9.49 5.08
CA THR A 137 -9.55 -8.13 4.76
C THR A 137 -8.60 -8.11 3.57
N ALA A 138 -7.69 -9.09 3.48
CA ALA A 138 -6.79 -9.18 2.34
C ALA A 138 -7.55 -9.39 1.02
N THR A 139 -8.60 -10.21 1.03
CA THR A 139 -9.52 -10.40 -0.11
C THR A 139 -10.26 -9.11 -0.46
N ASP A 140 -10.87 -8.44 0.52
CA ASP A 140 -11.60 -7.18 0.30
C ASP A 140 -10.69 -6.11 -0.35
N LEU A 141 -9.42 -6.01 0.06
CA LEU A 141 -8.46 -5.06 -0.53
C LEU A 141 -7.98 -5.47 -1.93
N PHE A 142 -7.81 -6.78 -2.15
CA PHE A 142 -7.46 -7.31 -3.46
C PHE A 142 -8.55 -6.99 -4.49
N ASP A 143 -9.81 -7.28 -4.16
CA ASP A 143 -10.97 -7.03 -5.03
C ASP A 143 -11.14 -5.54 -5.30
N LEU A 144 -11.02 -4.70 -4.26
CA LEU A 144 -11.08 -3.24 -4.40
C LEU A 144 -10.04 -2.72 -5.41
N LEU A 145 -8.80 -3.22 -5.32
CA LEU A 145 -7.72 -2.81 -6.22
C LEU A 145 -7.98 -3.26 -7.66
N LEU A 146 -8.39 -4.52 -7.86
CA LEU A 146 -8.69 -5.06 -9.18
C LEU A 146 -9.83 -4.30 -9.87
N ASP A 147 -10.92 -4.03 -9.14
CA ASP A 147 -12.05 -3.26 -9.64
C ASP A 147 -11.64 -1.85 -10.05
N HIS A 148 -10.76 -1.22 -9.28
CA HIS A 148 -10.26 0.11 -9.59
C HIS A 148 -9.42 0.12 -10.88
N GLU A 149 -8.48 -0.81 -11.01
CA GLU A 149 -7.63 -0.92 -12.20
C GLU A 149 -8.45 -1.23 -13.47
N ALA A 150 -9.44 -2.11 -13.37
CA ALA A 150 -10.36 -2.40 -14.47
C ALA A 150 -11.13 -1.16 -14.92
N LYS A 151 -11.64 -0.35 -13.97
CA LYS A 151 -12.35 0.90 -14.26
C LYS A 151 -11.42 1.94 -14.92
N LYS A 152 -10.19 2.12 -14.44
CA LYS A 152 -9.20 3.05 -15.04
C LYS A 152 -8.84 2.65 -16.47
N GLN A 153 -8.68 1.36 -16.75
CA GLN A 153 -8.42 0.85 -18.10
C GLN A 153 -9.59 1.11 -19.05
N LEU A 154 -10.82 0.89 -18.58
CA LEU A 154 -12.03 1.19 -19.37
C LEU A 154 -12.17 2.68 -19.67
N GLN A 155 -11.91 3.55 -18.69
CA GLN A 155 -11.95 5.00 -18.88
C GLN A 155 -10.90 5.44 -19.91
N THR A 156 -9.67 4.97 -19.78
CA THR A 156 -8.58 5.26 -20.73
C THR A 156 -8.97 4.84 -22.15
N ARG A 157 -9.59 3.66 -22.32
CA ARG A 157 -10.08 3.17 -23.63
C ARG A 157 -11.23 4.00 -24.18
N ARG A 158 -12.05 4.65 -23.35
CA ARG A 158 -13.12 5.55 -23.79
C ARG A 158 -12.56 6.89 -24.22
N ASP A 159 -11.65 7.47 -23.44
CA ASP A 159 -11.03 8.75 -23.75
C ASP A 159 -10.22 8.69 -25.05
N LEU A 160 -9.59 7.54 -25.34
CA LEU A 160 -8.92 7.30 -26.62
C LEU A 160 -9.88 7.16 -27.82
N ARG A 161 -11.16 6.84 -27.60
CA ARG A 161 -12.17 6.72 -28.67
C ARG A 161 -12.91 8.03 -28.95
N ASN A 162 -12.92 8.99 -28.02
CA ASN A 162 -13.51 10.33 -28.19
C ASN A 162 -12.47 11.42 -27.86
N PRO A 163 -11.56 11.76 -28.79
CA PRO A 163 -10.49 12.70 -28.51
C PRO A 163 -10.93 14.18 -28.39
N TRP A 164 -12.21 14.50 -28.61
CA TRP A 164 -12.73 15.87 -28.54
C TRP A 164 -14.02 15.93 -27.72
N PRO A 165 -14.08 16.72 -26.63
CA PRO A 165 -15.36 17.12 -26.06
C PRO A 165 -15.99 18.16 -26.99
N SER A 166 -17.25 17.93 -27.36
CA SER A 166 -18.12 18.91 -28.02
C SER A 166 -18.35 20.15 -27.15
#